data_AF-A0A536QM35-F1
#
_entry.id   AF-A0A536QM35-F1
#
_cell.length_a   1.000
_cell.length_b   1.000
_cell.length_c   1.000
_cell.angle_alpha   90.00
_cell.angle_beta   90.00
_cell.angle_gamma   90.00
#
_symmetry.space_group_name_H-M   'P 1'
#
loop_
_entity.id
_entity.type
_entity.pdbx_description
1 polymer ?
#
loop_
_entity_poly.entity_id
_entity_poly.type
_entity_poly.pdbx_seq_one_letter_code
_entity_poly.pdbx_strand_id
1 'polypeptide(L)'
;MRRRPAALLTLGAVLVLGLSGAAFAAAPSFSTPIGAVAIPNVDDGASLAAPIAVTAPAADVVAVAIPAPEPKAAPATAAFSEMKHVWQSLNNCGPASVVMALSTFGIDVSQEFARVPLRGTNILSGMGPQKVDGWVNANFGLRSMWRNNGTNDLLRRLVANGFAPMVTQWMQDPSISRIAHWRVVRGYDDAASVFYVNDPMLGNMVPLSYEWFQNNWQSFSYRYMVIYDPKDEALLKAIIGDDWNDTHMRKNFYERTKADAYAQDSSAAWLAYGEAAYGYGLFGEAVSAFERGMALGSVQGVFTLRSSYPQALRALGRQTDADAMQKRLSTSATSPTVASAPDPFALYLAFAREHTGDEAQLVP
;
A
#
# COMPACT_ATOMS: atom_id res chain seq x y z
N MET A 1 -19.78 37.97 48.11
CA MET A 1 -19.72 36.97 49.20
C MET A 1 -20.28 35.64 48.68
N ARG A 2 -19.82 34.52 49.26
CA ARG A 2 -20.09 33.10 48.92
C ARG A 2 -19.27 32.49 47.79
N ARG A 3 -18.04 32.13 48.16
CA ARG A 3 -17.27 31.01 47.61
C ARG A 3 -17.95 29.68 48.00
N ARG A 4 -17.96 28.70 47.09
CA ARG A 4 -18.08 27.27 47.42
C ARG A 4 -16.88 26.53 46.81
N PRO A 5 -16.40 25.45 47.46
CA PRO A 5 -15.01 24.99 47.31
C PRO A 5 -14.86 23.88 46.25
N ALA A 6 -13.64 23.81 45.72
CA ALA A 6 -13.14 22.76 44.85
C ALA A 6 -13.05 21.42 45.60
N ALA A 7 -13.57 20.36 44.99
CA ALA A 7 -13.33 18.99 45.41
C ALA A 7 -12.07 18.47 44.72
N LEU A 8 -11.00 18.27 45.50
CA LEU A 8 -9.88 17.41 45.11
C LEU A 8 -10.33 15.95 45.26
N LEU A 9 -10.35 15.21 44.15
CA LEU A 9 -10.44 13.76 44.14
C LEU A 9 -9.03 13.20 43.97
N THR A 10 -8.43 12.79 45.09
CA THR A 10 -7.22 11.98 45.16
C THR A 10 -7.56 10.53 44.84
N LEU A 11 -7.23 10.04 43.64
CA LEU A 11 -7.14 8.59 43.40
C LEU A 11 -5.74 8.10 43.76
N GLY A 12 -5.66 7.29 44.80
CA GLY A 12 -4.46 6.55 45.17
C GLY A 12 -4.15 5.47 44.13
N ALA A 13 -2.93 5.49 43.61
CA ALA A 13 -2.38 4.39 42.84
C ALA A 13 -1.89 3.32 43.83
N VAL A 14 -2.58 2.18 43.86
CA VAL A 14 -2.09 0.97 44.53
C VAL A 14 -1.11 0.29 43.58
N LEU A 15 0.16 0.35 43.94
CA LEU A 15 1.27 -0.35 43.30
C LEU A 15 1.25 -1.82 43.77
N VAL A 16 0.87 -2.75 42.90
CA VAL A 16 1.08 -4.19 43.13
C VAL A 16 2.33 -4.61 42.36
N LEU A 17 3.43 -4.82 43.09
CA LEU A 17 4.62 -5.52 42.60
C LEU A 17 4.28 -7.01 42.44
N GLY A 18 4.11 -7.45 41.20
CA GLY A 18 4.13 -8.85 40.82
C GLY A 18 5.49 -9.21 40.20
N LEU A 19 6.38 -9.76 41.01
CA LEU A 19 7.61 -10.44 40.55
C LEU A 19 7.21 -11.76 39.89
N SER A 20 7.51 -11.93 38.61
CA SER A 20 7.57 -13.26 37.96
C SER A 20 8.77 -13.28 37.03
N GLY A 21 9.78 -14.07 37.43
CA GLY A 21 11.02 -14.27 36.69
C GLY A 21 10.78 -15.06 35.42
N ALA A 22 11.35 -14.57 34.32
CA ALA A 22 11.44 -15.29 33.05
C ALA A 22 12.60 -16.28 33.12
N ALA A 23 12.30 -17.58 33.04
CA ALA A 23 13.29 -18.61 32.77
C ALA A 23 13.59 -18.60 31.26
N PHE A 24 14.82 -18.21 30.90
CA PHE A 24 15.39 -18.39 29.57
C PHE A 24 15.67 -19.88 29.33
N ALA A 25 14.92 -20.51 28.43
CA ALA A 25 15.28 -21.81 27.86
C ALA A 25 16.01 -21.57 26.53
N ALA A 26 17.31 -21.88 26.53
CA ALA A 26 18.16 -21.88 25.34
C ALA A 26 17.76 -23.02 24.39
N ALA A 27 17.53 -22.70 23.12
CA ALA A 27 17.37 -23.70 22.06
C ALA A 27 18.76 -24.14 21.56
N PRO A 28 18.99 -25.44 21.29
CA PRO A 28 20.27 -25.93 20.79
C PRO A 28 20.42 -25.68 19.29
N SER A 29 21.59 -25.17 18.90
CA SER A 29 22.07 -25.07 17.52
C SER A 29 22.55 -26.44 17.04
N PHE A 30 21.98 -26.96 15.96
CA PHE A 30 22.52 -28.13 15.27
C PHE A 30 23.46 -27.69 14.15
N SER A 31 24.76 -27.83 14.38
CA SER A 31 25.80 -27.78 13.35
C SER A 31 26.15 -29.22 12.97
N THR A 32 25.86 -29.64 11.75
CA THR A 32 26.36 -30.89 11.18
C THR A 32 27.70 -30.64 10.46
N PRO A 33 28.77 -31.40 10.75
CA PRO A 33 30.02 -31.32 10.01
C PRO A 33 29.91 -32.09 8.69
N ILE A 34 30.36 -31.47 7.60
CA ILE A 34 30.52 -32.12 6.30
C ILE A 34 31.76 -33.03 6.38
N GLY A 35 31.56 -34.33 6.23
CA GLY A 35 32.63 -35.31 6.14
C GLY A 35 33.35 -35.23 4.80
N ALA A 36 34.68 -35.15 4.84
CA ALA A 36 35.55 -35.30 3.70
C ALA A 36 35.47 -36.74 3.16
N VAL A 37 35.24 -36.89 1.85
CA VAL A 37 35.33 -38.19 1.16
C VAL A 37 36.47 -38.14 0.16
N ALA A 38 37.26 -39.21 0.20
CA ALA A 38 38.54 -39.42 -0.44
C ALA A 38 38.48 -39.49 -1.98
N ILE A 39 39.60 -39.09 -2.59
CA ILE A 39 39.87 -39.19 -4.03
C ILE A 39 40.42 -40.59 -4.33
N PRO A 40 39.83 -41.39 -5.23
CA PRO A 40 40.52 -42.53 -5.82
C PRO A 40 41.25 -42.14 -7.12
N ASN A 41 42.44 -42.71 -7.28
CA ASN A 41 43.35 -42.57 -8.41
C ASN A 41 42.72 -42.96 -9.76
N VAL A 42 43.25 -42.31 -10.79
CA VAL A 42 43.07 -42.61 -12.22
C VAL A 42 43.73 -43.94 -12.56
N ASP A 43 43.03 -44.79 -13.32
CA ASP A 43 43.65 -45.84 -14.12
C ASP A 43 43.07 -45.80 -15.54
N ASP A 44 43.97 -45.82 -16.51
CA ASP A 44 43.72 -45.64 -17.94
C ASP A 44 43.16 -46.91 -18.60
N GLY A 45 42.23 -46.70 -19.55
CA GLY A 45 42.06 -47.60 -20.69
C GLY A 45 40.74 -48.38 -20.76
N ALA A 46 39.76 -47.85 -21.51
CA ALA A 46 38.87 -48.65 -22.37
C ALA A 46 37.98 -47.76 -23.26
N SER A 47 38.23 -47.83 -24.57
CA SER A 47 37.33 -47.67 -25.72
C SER A 47 36.01 -46.87 -25.54
N LEU A 48 35.95 -45.68 -26.15
CA LEU A 48 34.73 -44.90 -26.32
C LEU A 48 33.86 -45.48 -27.46
N ALA A 49 32.82 -46.23 -27.12
CA ALA A 49 31.67 -46.42 -28.00
C ALA A 49 30.60 -45.37 -27.63
N ALA A 50 30.37 -44.40 -28.51
CA ALA A 50 29.37 -43.36 -28.31
C ALA A 50 27.94 -43.94 -28.41
N PRO A 51 27.04 -43.69 -27.43
CA PRO A 51 25.62 -43.97 -27.62
C PRO A 51 25.00 -42.89 -28.51
N ILE A 52 24.29 -43.31 -29.55
CA ILE A 52 23.48 -42.45 -30.40
C ILE A 52 22.27 -41.99 -29.58
N ALA A 53 22.22 -40.71 -29.22
CA ALA A 53 21.04 -40.10 -28.61
C ALA A 53 19.95 -39.90 -29.67
N VAL A 54 18.83 -40.60 -29.53
CA VAL A 54 17.63 -40.34 -30.32
C VAL A 54 16.93 -39.13 -29.70
N THR A 55 17.09 -37.96 -30.31
CA THR A 55 16.30 -36.76 -30.00
C THR A 55 14.89 -36.93 -30.58
N ALA A 56 13.94 -37.29 -29.72
CA ALA A 56 12.52 -37.12 -30.04
C ALA A 56 12.21 -35.61 -30.06
N PRO A 57 11.50 -35.09 -31.08
CA PRO A 57 11.13 -33.68 -31.11
C PRO A 57 10.15 -33.41 -29.95
N ALA A 58 10.51 -32.46 -29.08
CA ALA A 58 9.57 -31.90 -28.14
C ALA A 58 8.45 -31.22 -28.95
N ALA A 59 7.24 -31.73 -28.85
CA ALA A 59 6.08 -31.06 -29.42
C ALA A 59 5.89 -29.74 -28.69
N ASP A 60 6.07 -28.63 -29.40
CA ASP A 60 5.71 -27.30 -28.92
C ASP A 60 4.21 -27.28 -28.63
N VAL A 61 3.86 -27.37 -27.33
CA VAL A 61 2.52 -27.06 -26.85
C VAL A 61 2.33 -25.55 -27.01
N VAL A 62 1.77 -25.15 -28.14
CA VAL A 62 1.32 -23.78 -28.37
C VAL A 62 0.22 -23.48 -27.35
N ALA A 63 0.55 -22.69 -26.32
CA ALA A 63 -0.42 -22.24 -25.34
C ALA A 63 -1.49 -21.42 -26.07
N VAL A 64 -2.71 -21.93 -26.12
CA VAL A 64 -3.87 -21.21 -26.66
C VAL A 64 -4.09 -19.98 -25.77
N ALA A 65 -3.83 -18.78 -26.29
CA ALA A 65 -4.11 -17.53 -25.59
C ALA A 65 -5.63 -17.38 -25.46
N ILE A 66 -6.16 -17.61 -24.25
CA ILE A 66 -7.55 -17.30 -23.94
C ILE A 66 -7.67 -15.77 -23.99
N PRO A 67 -8.59 -15.20 -24.81
CA PRO A 67 -8.75 -13.76 -24.90
C PRO A 67 -9.13 -13.20 -23.52
N ALA A 68 -8.51 -12.08 -23.15
CA ALA A 68 -8.82 -11.41 -21.89
C ALA A 68 -10.30 -11.01 -21.86
N PRO A 69 -10.98 -11.14 -20.71
CA PRO A 69 -12.36 -10.70 -20.59
C PRO A 69 -12.46 -9.20 -20.85
N GLU A 70 -13.43 -8.81 -21.68
CA GLU A 70 -13.65 -7.40 -22.03
C GLU A 70 -14.39 -6.68 -20.87
N PRO A 71 -13.86 -5.57 -20.35
CA PRO A 71 -14.55 -4.77 -19.35
C PRO A 71 -15.86 -4.21 -19.87
N LYS A 72 -16.91 -4.28 -19.04
CA LYS A 72 -18.16 -3.57 -19.34
C LYS A 72 -17.90 -2.07 -19.28
N ALA A 73 -18.47 -1.34 -20.23
CA ALA A 73 -18.48 0.11 -20.19
C ALA A 73 -19.18 0.59 -18.90
N ALA A 74 -18.63 1.64 -18.28
CA ALA A 74 -19.24 2.26 -17.11
C ALA A 74 -20.52 3.02 -17.53
N PRO A 75 -21.71 2.66 -17.02
CA PRO A 75 -22.92 3.46 -17.25
C PRO A 75 -22.82 4.81 -16.52
N ALA A 76 -23.77 5.73 -16.73
CA ALA A 76 -23.77 7.03 -16.04
C ALA A 76 -23.96 6.92 -14.51
N THR A 77 -24.54 5.81 -14.05
CA THR A 77 -24.78 5.53 -12.64
C THR A 77 -24.62 4.03 -12.37
N ALA A 78 -23.92 3.66 -11.31
CA ALA A 78 -23.88 2.28 -10.83
C ALA A 78 -23.69 2.25 -9.32
N ALA A 79 -24.27 1.26 -8.64
CA ALA A 79 -24.05 1.03 -7.22
C ALA A 79 -24.26 -0.45 -6.86
N PHE A 80 -23.54 -0.92 -5.85
CA PHE A 80 -23.82 -2.22 -5.24
C PHE A 80 -25.17 -2.18 -4.54
N SER A 81 -26.09 -3.06 -4.94
CA SER A 81 -27.40 -3.24 -4.31
C SER A 81 -27.24 -3.61 -2.83
N GLU A 82 -26.31 -4.51 -2.55
CA GLU A 82 -25.98 -4.97 -1.20
C GLU A 82 -24.52 -4.69 -0.87
N MET A 83 -24.30 -3.95 0.21
CA MET A 83 -23.01 -3.77 0.86
C MET A 83 -23.28 -3.36 2.29
N LYS A 84 -22.85 -4.18 3.24
CA LYS A 84 -22.99 -3.92 4.67
C LYS A 84 -22.29 -2.60 5.02
N HIS A 85 -22.89 -1.83 5.92
CA HIS A 85 -22.22 -0.72 6.59
C HIS A 85 -21.78 -1.13 8.00
N VAL A 86 -20.58 -0.69 8.39
CA VAL A 86 -19.99 -0.96 9.70
C VAL A 86 -19.45 0.34 10.30
N TRP A 87 -19.99 0.73 11.45
CA TRP A 87 -19.41 1.78 12.29
C TRP A 87 -18.10 1.30 12.90
N GLN A 88 -17.00 2.03 12.72
CA GLN A 88 -15.70 1.59 13.23
C GLN A 88 -15.58 1.65 14.76
N SER A 89 -14.76 0.76 15.32
CA SER A 89 -14.11 0.97 16.61
C SER A 89 -12.90 1.92 16.48
N LEU A 90 -12.30 2.32 17.60
CA LEU A 90 -11.19 3.28 17.65
C LEU A 90 -10.06 2.90 16.68
N ASN A 91 -9.70 3.80 15.77
CA ASN A 91 -8.67 3.62 14.73
C ASN A 91 -8.87 2.37 13.84
N ASN A 92 -10.11 1.90 13.68
CA ASN A 92 -10.44 0.71 12.92
C ASN A 92 -11.08 0.99 11.55
N CYS A 93 -10.95 2.19 11.00
CA CYS A 93 -11.51 2.58 9.69
C CYS A 93 -11.10 1.62 8.57
N GLY A 94 -9.84 1.19 8.55
CA GLY A 94 -9.31 0.24 7.56
C GLY A 94 -9.97 -1.13 7.67
N PRO A 95 -9.89 -1.81 8.82
CA PRO A 95 -10.54 -3.12 8.99
C PRO A 95 -12.05 -3.07 8.83
N ALA A 96 -12.72 -2.00 9.29
CA ALA A 96 -14.14 -1.77 9.02
C ALA A 96 -14.42 -1.69 7.51
N SER A 97 -13.60 -0.97 6.75
CA SER A 97 -13.74 -0.86 5.29
C SER A 97 -13.47 -2.19 4.58
N VAL A 98 -12.50 -2.98 5.03
CA VAL A 98 -12.24 -4.32 4.49
C VAL A 98 -13.46 -5.22 4.67
N VAL A 99 -14.07 -5.26 5.85
CA VAL A 99 -15.24 -6.12 6.08
C VAL A 99 -16.50 -5.61 5.35
N MET A 100 -16.62 -4.30 5.13
CA MET A 100 -17.66 -3.75 4.24
C MET A 100 -17.45 -4.18 2.79
N ALA A 101 -16.22 -4.15 2.28
CA ALA A 101 -15.92 -4.66 0.93
C ALA A 101 -16.14 -6.17 0.82
N LEU A 102 -15.76 -6.97 1.83
CA LEU A 102 -16.01 -8.42 1.85
C LEU A 102 -17.50 -8.77 1.77
N SER A 103 -18.38 -7.91 2.28
CA SER A 103 -19.82 -8.14 2.23
C SER A 103 -20.39 -8.17 0.80
N THR A 104 -19.69 -7.61 -0.20
CA THR A 104 -20.11 -7.74 -1.61
C THR A 104 -19.96 -9.16 -2.16
N PHE A 105 -19.19 -10.00 -1.46
CA PHE A 105 -19.04 -11.43 -1.75
C PHE A 105 -19.99 -12.29 -0.88
N GLY A 106 -20.89 -11.67 -0.12
CA GLY A 106 -21.74 -12.36 0.86
C GLY A 106 -21.00 -12.78 2.13
N ILE A 107 -19.76 -12.33 2.34
CA ILE A 107 -18.96 -12.65 3.52
C ILE A 107 -19.30 -11.66 4.63
N ASP A 108 -20.00 -12.13 5.67
CA ASP A 108 -20.28 -11.34 6.86
C ASP A 108 -19.29 -11.67 7.98
N VAL A 109 -18.34 -10.76 8.21
CA VAL A 109 -17.33 -10.90 9.25
C VAL A 109 -17.20 -9.61 10.07
N SER A 110 -16.91 -9.76 11.36
CA SER A 110 -16.73 -8.62 12.26
C SER A 110 -15.42 -7.89 12.01
N GLN A 111 -15.44 -6.55 12.09
CA GLN A 111 -14.23 -5.73 12.06
C GLN A 111 -13.23 -6.10 13.16
N GLU A 112 -13.68 -6.71 14.26
CA GLU A 112 -12.80 -7.12 15.37
C GLU A 112 -11.95 -8.33 15.00
N PHE A 113 -12.46 -9.22 14.15
CA PHE A 113 -11.68 -10.33 13.58
C PHE A 113 -10.58 -9.81 12.64
N ALA A 114 -10.88 -8.75 11.89
CA ALA A 114 -9.94 -8.10 10.98
C ALA A 114 -8.96 -7.13 11.68
N ARG A 115 -9.27 -6.66 12.90
CA ARG A 115 -8.57 -5.55 13.56
C ARG A 115 -7.07 -5.82 13.77
N VAL A 116 -6.73 -6.83 14.57
CA VAL A 116 -5.32 -7.10 14.91
C VAL A 116 -4.51 -7.57 13.70
N PRO A 117 -5.00 -8.49 12.83
CA PRO A 117 -4.25 -8.92 11.67
C PRO A 117 -3.91 -7.78 10.71
N LEU A 118 -4.85 -6.86 10.45
CA LEU A 118 -4.65 -5.82 9.45
C LEU A 118 -4.02 -4.54 10.02
N ARG A 119 -4.49 -4.06 11.17
CA ARG A 119 -4.00 -2.82 11.80
C ARG A 119 -2.76 -3.04 12.66
N GLY A 120 -2.58 -4.24 13.20
CA GLY A 120 -1.60 -4.54 14.24
C GLY A 120 -2.09 -4.27 15.66
N THR A 121 -1.22 -4.51 16.63
CA THR A 121 -1.52 -4.45 18.07
C THR A 121 -1.49 -3.04 18.65
N ASN A 122 -0.75 -2.11 18.04
CA ASN A 122 -0.74 -0.72 18.49
C ASN A 122 -2.10 -0.06 18.25
N ILE A 123 -2.79 0.30 19.33
CA ILE A 123 -4.11 0.91 19.28
C ILE A 123 -4.10 2.32 18.68
N LEU A 124 -2.95 2.98 18.65
CA LEU A 124 -2.77 4.32 18.07
C LEU A 124 -2.48 4.30 16.57
N SER A 125 -2.23 3.11 16.01
CA SER A 125 -1.96 2.95 14.57
C SER A 125 -3.24 2.71 13.78
N GLY A 126 -3.27 3.22 12.56
CA GLY A 126 -4.22 2.80 11.52
C GLY A 126 -3.72 1.58 10.75
N MET A 127 -4.43 1.23 9.68
CA MET A 127 -4.10 0.11 8.78
C MET A 127 -3.45 0.63 7.50
N GLY A 128 -2.35 0.00 7.08
CA GLY A 128 -1.84 0.09 5.70
C GLY A 128 -2.35 -1.09 4.85
N PRO A 129 -2.27 -1.02 3.52
CA PRO A 129 -2.85 -2.05 2.64
C PRO A 129 -2.06 -3.37 2.62
N GLN A 130 -0.82 -3.39 3.07
CA GLN A 130 0.15 -4.47 2.82
C GLN A 130 -0.27 -5.83 3.38
N LYS A 131 -1.04 -5.86 4.48
CA LYS A 131 -1.46 -7.10 5.13
C LYS A 131 -2.77 -7.67 4.60
N VAL A 132 -3.49 -6.91 3.76
CA VAL A 132 -4.84 -7.27 3.35
C VAL A 132 -4.83 -8.51 2.45
N ASP A 133 -3.93 -8.60 1.46
CA ASP A 133 -3.89 -9.72 0.51
C ASP A 133 -3.68 -11.07 1.21
N GLY A 134 -2.63 -11.17 2.03
CA GLY A 134 -2.34 -12.40 2.77
C GLY A 134 -3.47 -12.77 3.74
N TRP A 135 -4.13 -11.79 4.36
CA TRP A 135 -5.22 -12.06 5.28
C TRP A 135 -6.50 -12.51 4.56
N VAL A 136 -6.93 -11.85 3.48
CA VAL A 136 -8.13 -12.28 2.74
C VAL A 136 -7.91 -13.61 2.01
N ASN A 137 -6.69 -13.88 1.57
CA ASN A 137 -6.33 -15.16 0.97
C ASN A 137 -6.42 -16.30 1.99
N ALA A 138 -5.78 -16.15 3.15
CA ALA A 138 -5.76 -17.19 4.17
C ALA A 138 -7.13 -17.51 4.76
N ASN A 139 -8.05 -16.53 4.81
CA ASN A 139 -9.35 -16.71 5.46
C ASN A 139 -10.51 -16.99 4.49
N PHE A 140 -10.42 -16.52 3.24
CA PHE A 140 -11.56 -16.54 2.31
C PHE A 140 -11.20 -17.00 0.89
N GLY A 141 -9.93 -17.32 0.61
CA GLY A 141 -9.47 -17.68 -0.73
C GLY A 141 -9.49 -16.52 -1.75
N LEU A 142 -9.75 -15.30 -1.28
CA LEU A 142 -9.74 -14.09 -2.10
C LEU A 142 -8.32 -13.55 -2.28
N ARG A 143 -8.17 -12.54 -3.13
CA ARG A 143 -6.95 -11.75 -3.29
C ARG A 143 -7.25 -10.28 -3.09
N SER A 144 -6.22 -9.49 -2.85
CA SER A 144 -6.31 -8.05 -2.92
C SER A 144 -5.08 -7.45 -3.58
N MET A 145 -5.30 -6.35 -4.30
CA MET A 145 -4.24 -5.51 -4.82
C MET A 145 -4.43 -4.09 -4.30
N TRP A 146 -3.34 -3.34 -4.18
CA TRP A 146 -3.39 -1.89 -4.02
C TRP A 146 -2.41 -1.24 -4.99
N ARG A 147 -2.78 -0.08 -5.53
CA ARG A 147 -1.96 0.69 -6.48
C ARG A 147 -2.16 2.19 -6.23
N ASN A 148 -1.21 2.99 -6.69
CA ASN A 148 -1.32 4.45 -6.70
C ASN A 148 -1.89 4.92 -8.04
N ASN A 149 -1.99 6.24 -8.23
CA ASN A 149 -2.41 6.86 -9.49
C ASN A 149 -3.87 6.59 -9.91
N GLY A 150 -4.75 6.26 -8.96
CA GLY A 150 -6.16 6.11 -9.27
C GLY A 150 -6.79 7.40 -9.80
N THR A 151 -7.88 7.25 -10.56
CA THR A 151 -8.69 8.34 -11.10
C THR A 151 -10.16 8.08 -10.80
N ASN A 152 -10.97 9.14 -10.80
CA ASN A 152 -12.42 8.98 -10.65
C ASN A 152 -12.97 8.05 -11.74
N ASP A 153 -12.49 8.19 -12.99
CA ASP A 153 -12.85 7.31 -14.08
C ASP A 153 -12.53 5.82 -13.81
N LEU A 154 -11.33 5.53 -13.30
CA LEU A 154 -10.95 4.16 -12.94
C LEU A 154 -11.86 3.60 -11.84
N LEU A 155 -12.16 4.39 -10.80
CA LEU A 155 -13.05 3.93 -9.73
C LEU A 155 -14.48 3.66 -10.23
N ARG A 156 -15.00 4.48 -11.16
CA ARG A 156 -16.29 4.21 -11.81
C ARG A 156 -16.27 2.91 -12.59
N ARG A 157 -15.22 2.66 -13.40
CA ARG A 157 -15.06 1.41 -14.16
C ARG A 157 -14.96 0.19 -13.25
N LEU A 158 -14.25 0.29 -12.13
CA LEU A 158 -14.18 -0.77 -11.12
C LEU A 158 -15.57 -1.09 -10.55
N VAL A 159 -16.30 -0.07 -10.09
CA VAL A 159 -17.66 -0.24 -9.53
C VAL A 159 -18.63 -0.81 -10.56
N ALA A 160 -18.60 -0.30 -11.80
CA ALA A 160 -19.45 -0.78 -12.89
C ALA A 160 -19.24 -2.27 -13.22
N ASN A 161 -18.04 -2.78 -12.92
CA ASN A 161 -17.66 -4.17 -13.15
C ASN A 161 -17.69 -5.03 -11.88
N GLY A 162 -18.30 -4.54 -10.79
CA GLY A 162 -18.53 -5.32 -9.57
C GLY A 162 -17.34 -5.37 -8.61
N PHE A 163 -16.33 -4.54 -8.79
CA PHE A 163 -15.23 -4.38 -7.83
C PHE A 163 -15.52 -3.19 -6.91
N ALA A 164 -15.41 -3.38 -5.59
CA ALA A 164 -15.63 -2.34 -4.59
C ALA A 164 -14.29 -1.68 -4.20
N PRO A 165 -13.88 -0.56 -4.83
CA PRO A 165 -12.59 0.04 -4.52
C PRO A 165 -12.63 0.72 -3.16
N MET A 166 -11.54 0.55 -2.42
CA MET A 166 -11.28 1.19 -1.16
C MET A 166 -10.22 2.27 -1.33
N VAL A 167 -10.41 3.42 -0.71
CA VAL A 167 -9.45 4.53 -0.76
C VAL A 167 -9.09 5.02 0.63
N THR A 168 -7.91 5.62 0.74
CA THR A 168 -7.53 6.44 1.88
C THR A 168 -7.67 7.90 1.50
N GLN A 169 -8.42 8.66 2.29
CA GLN A 169 -8.61 10.10 2.11
C GLN A 169 -8.42 10.83 3.44
N TRP A 170 -8.36 12.15 3.41
CA TRP A 170 -8.66 12.91 4.60
C TRP A 170 -10.14 12.72 4.99
N MET A 171 -10.41 12.53 6.28
CA MET A 171 -11.78 12.36 6.80
C MET A 171 -12.67 13.57 6.48
N GLN A 172 -12.09 14.75 6.63
CA GLN A 172 -12.66 16.04 6.25
C GLN A 172 -11.55 16.81 5.52
N ASP A 173 -11.86 18.00 5.01
CA ASP A 173 -10.82 18.89 4.52
C ASP A 173 -9.69 19.02 5.58
N PRO A 174 -8.41 18.92 5.19
CA PRO A 174 -7.28 18.93 6.12
C PRO A 174 -7.07 20.27 6.84
N SER A 175 -7.75 21.34 6.43
CA SER A 175 -7.88 22.57 7.22
C SER A 175 -8.78 22.42 8.44
N ILE A 176 -9.68 21.43 8.44
CA ILE A 176 -10.64 21.14 9.51
C ILE A 176 -10.15 19.98 10.39
N SER A 177 -9.78 18.84 9.79
CA SER A 177 -9.34 17.64 10.52
C SER A 177 -8.30 16.85 9.73
N ARG A 178 -7.22 16.42 10.41
CA ARG A 178 -6.07 15.73 9.80
C ARG A 178 -6.05 14.24 10.12
N ILE A 179 -7.19 13.60 9.91
CA ILE A 179 -7.37 12.16 10.11
C ILE A 179 -7.35 11.50 8.74
N ALA A 180 -6.30 10.70 8.47
CA ALA A 180 -6.30 9.80 7.33
C ALA A 180 -7.32 8.68 7.57
N HIS A 181 -8.15 8.40 6.58
CA HIS A 181 -9.38 7.63 6.75
C HIS A 181 -9.64 6.71 5.57
N TRP A 182 -10.00 5.46 5.88
CA TRP A 182 -10.39 4.48 4.88
C TRP A 182 -11.90 4.51 4.63
N ARG A 183 -12.27 4.41 3.35
CA ARG A 183 -13.66 4.33 2.89
C ARG A 183 -13.78 3.30 1.77
N VAL A 184 -14.98 2.78 1.56
CA VAL A 184 -15.31 1.90 0.42
C VAL A 184 -16.25 2.64 -0.52
N VAL A 185 -15.93 2.68 -1.81
CA VAL A 185 -16.84 3.21 -2.83
C VAL A 185 -17.90 2.17 -3.12
N ARG A 186 -19.16 2.54 -2.86
CA ARG A 186 -20.33 1.70 -3.08
C ARG A 186 -21.03 2.01 -4.41
N GLY A 187 -20.92 3.23 -4.90
CA GLY A 187 -21.57 3.63 -6.12
C GLY A 187 -21.11 4.99 -6.63
N TYR A 188 -21.65 5.40 -7.77
CA TYR A 188 -21.44 6.72 -8.34
C TYR A 188 -22.65 7.17 -9.16
N ASP A 189 -22.76 8.48 -9.33
CA ASP A 189 -23.74 9.13 -10.19
C ASP A 189 -23.07 10.31 -10.89
N ASP A 190 -22.97 10.23 -12.22
CA ASP A 190 -22.33 11.24 -13.05
C ASP A 190 -23.15 12.52 -13.17
N ALA A 191 -24.49 12.42 -13.18
CA ALA A 191 -25.36 13.57 -13.26
C ALA A 191 -25.26 14.42 -11.98
N ALA A 192 -25.12 13.77 -10.83
CA ALA A 192 -24.84 14.42 -9.55
C ALA A 192 -23.35 14.73 -9.33
N SER A 193 -22.45 14.15 -10.15
CA SER A 193 -20.99 14.23 -10.01
C SER A 193 -20.49 13.77 -8.63
N VAL A 194 -21.00 12.64 -8.14
CA VAL A 194 -20.68 12.10 -6.81
C VAL A 194 -20.28 10.63 -6.84
N PHE A 195 -19.39 10.27 -5.91
CA PHE A 195 -19.30 8.91 -5.39
C PHE A 195 -20.22 8.76 -4.19
N TYR A 196 -20.88 7.62 -4.09
CA TYR A 196 -21.50 7.14 -2.85
C TYR A 196 -20.55 6.19 -2.15
N VAL A 197 -20.18 6.49 -0.91
CA VAL A 197 -19.27 5.67 -0.11
C VAL A 197 -19.97 5.07 1.11
N ASN A 198 -19.53 3.89 1.49
CA ASN A 198 -19.72 3.41 2.86
C ASN A 198 -18.53 3.92 3.69
N ASP A 199 -18.81 4.88 4.57
CA ASP A 199 -17.83 5.51 5.44
C ASP A 199 -18.04 5.00 6.89
N PRO A 200 -17.02 4.42 7.53
CA PRO A 200 -17.18 3.81 8.85
C PRO A 200 -17.38 4.82 10.00
N MET A 201 -17.33 6.13 9.75
CA MET A 201 -17.59 7.24 10.67
C MET A 201 -18.73 8.17 10.23
N LEU A 202 -19.16 8.14 8.95
CA LEU A 202 -20.25 8.99 8.45
C LEU A 202 -21.53 8.22 8.10
N GLY A 203 -21.43 6.93 7.78
CA GLY A 203 -22.59 6.10 7.45
C GLY A 203 -22.53 5.45 6.07
N ASN A 204 -23.68 4.96 5.63
CA ASN A 204 -23.89 4.29 4.36
C ASN A 204 -24.29 5.29 3.26
N MET A 205 -23.89 5.05 2.01
CA MET A 205 -24.25 5.87 0.84
C MET A 205 -23.97 7.37 1.03
N VAL A 206 -22.87 7.70 1.69
CA VAL A 206 -22.47 9.10 1.91
C VAL A 206 -22.05 9.70 0.58
N PRO A 207 -22.69 10.78 0.10
CA PRO A 207 -22.32 11.41 -1.16
C PRO A 207 -21.07 12.27 -0.99
N LEU A 208 -20.08 12.06 -1.86
CA LEU A 208 -18.87 12.87 -1.96
C LEU A 208 -18.73 13.33 -3.40
N SER A 209 -18.62 14.64 -3.64
CA SER A 209 -18.39 15.13 -5.01
C SER A 209 -17.08 14.57 -5.56
N TYR A 210 -17.03 14.33 -6.87
CA TYR A 210 -15.82 13.88 -7.57
C TYR A 210 -14.62 14.78 -7.30
N GLU A 211 -14.84 16.10 -7.22
CA GLU A 211 -13.81 17.07 -6.88
C GLU A 211 -13.33 16.90 -5.42
N TRP A 212 -14.25 16.87 -4.45
CA TRP A 212 -13.89 16.69 -3.04
C TRP A 212 -13.14 15.37 -2.84
N PHE A 213 -13.62 14.31 -3.48
CA PHE A 213 -13.02 12.99 -3.44
C PHE A 213 -11.58 13.03 -3.94
N GLN A 214 -11.33 13.65 -5.11
CA GLN A 214 -10.00 13.75 -5.69
C GLN A 214 -9.05 14.61 -4.83
N ASN A 215 -9.52 15.76 -4.34
CA ASN A 215 -8.70 16.68 -3.55
C ASN A 215 -8.26 16.05 -2.22
N ASN A 216 -9.16 15.33 -1.54
CA ASN A 216 -8.85 14.70 -0.27
C ASN A 216 -8.10 13.35 -0.41
N TRP A 217 -7.92 12.89 -1.63
CA TRP A 217 -7.19 11.66 -1.97
C TRP A 217 -5.74 11.91 -2.40
N GLN A 218 -5.44 13.11 -2.92
CA GLN A 218 -4.15 13.47 -3.53
C GLN A 218 -2.96 13.27 -2.57
N SER A 219 -3.06 13.72 -1.31
CA SER A 219 -1.97 13.54 -0.32
C SER A 219 -1.64 12.07 -0.04
N PHE A 220 -2.53 11.14 -0.42
CA PHE A 220 -2.37 9.70 -0.27
C PHE A 220 -2.05 9.01 -1.61
N SER A 221 -1.44 9.74 -2.54
CA SER A 221 -0.93 9.24 -3.82
C SER A 221 -2.00 8.67 -4.76
N TYR A 222 -3.25 9.12 -4.59
CA TYR A 222 -4.40 8.52 -5.27
C TYR A 222 -4.44 6.99 -5.10
N ARG A 223 -4.07 6.50 -3.90
CA ARG A 223 -4.03 5.07 -3.62
C ARG A 223 -5.43 4.46 -3.55
N TYR A 224 -5.64 3.40 -4.31
CA TYR A 224 -6.82 2.54 -4.20
C TYR A 224 -6.43 1.09 -3.92
N MET A 225 -7.37 0.34 -3.35
CA MET A 225 -7.24 -1.09 -3.08
C MET A 225 -8.52 -1.80 -3.48
N VAL A 226 -8.41 -3.00 -4.02
CA VAL A 226 -9.54 -3.82 -4.45
C VAL A 226 -9.33 -5.23 -3.90
N ILE A 227 -10.37 -5.81 -3.32
CA ILE A 227 -10.45 -7.24 -2.99
C ILE A 227 -11.22 -7.92 -4.13
N TYR A 228 -10.73 -9.06 -4.60
CA TYR A 228 -11.27 -9.76 -5.76
C TYR A 228 -11.15 -11.28 -5.61
N ASP A 229 -12.03 -12.01 -6.30
CA ASP A 229 -11.90 -13.46 -6.47
C ASP A 229 -10.78 -13.74 -7.49
N PRO A 230 -9.81 -14.65 -7.23
CA PRO A 230 -8.73 -14.96 -8.15
C PRO A 230 -9.17 -15.20 -9.61
N LYS A 231 -10.38 -15.76 -9.83
CA LYS A 231 -10.90 -16.00 -11.18
C LYS A 231 -11.15 -14.72 -11.99
N ASP A 232 -11.37 -13.59 -11.30
CA ASP A 232 -11.69 -12.30 -11.90
C ASP A 232 -10.45 -11.42 -12.13
N GLU A 233 -9.24 -11.93 -11.84
CA GLU A 233 -7.99 -11.16 -11.96
C GLU A 233 -7.75 -10.66 -13.39
N ALA A 234 -8.06 -11.48 -14.40
CA ALA A 234 -7.90 -11.09 -15.80
C ALA A 234 -8.80 -9.91 -16.18
N LEU A 235 -10.01 -9.84 -15.63
CA LEU A 235 -10.94 -8.72 -15.82
C LEU A 235 -10.43 -7.47 -15.08
N LEU A 236 -9.97 -7.65 -13.83
CA LEU A 236 -9.41 -6.55 -13.05
C LEU A 236 -8.19 -5.91 -13.75
N LYS A 237 -7.30 -6.76 -14.30
CA LYS A 237 -6.17 -6.34 -15.16
C LYS A 237 -6.65 -5.53 -16.35
N ALA A 238 -7.64 -6.01 -17.08
CA ALA A 238 -8.18 -5.31 -18.25
C ALA A 238 -8.81 -3.96 -17.90
N ILE A 239 -9.47 -3.84 -16.74
CA ILE A 239 -10.03 -2.56 -16.25
C ILE A 239 -8.93 -1.56 -15.91
N ILE A 240 -7.90 -2.01 -15.19
CA ILE A 240 -6.78 -1.15 -14.78
C ILE A 240 -5.91 -0.76 -15.98
N GLY A 241 -5.76 -1.65 -16.96
CA GLY A 241 -4.98 -1.42 -18.16
C GLY A 241 -3.48 -1.44 -17.89
N ASP A 242 -2.73 -0.61 -18.61
CA ASP A 242 -1.27 -0.54 -18.55
C ASP A 242 -0.72 -0.28 -17.15
N ASP A 243 -1.48 0.48 -16.35
CA ASP A 243 -1.14 0.75 -14.97
C ASP A 243 -1.18 -0.50 -14.09
N TRP A 244 -1.57 -1.69 -14.58
CA TRP A 244 -1.33 -2.95 -13.85
C TRP A 244 0.17 -3.29 -13.75
N ASN A 245 0.96 -2.88 -14.74
CA ASN A 245 2.42 -3.01 -14.71
C ASN A 245 3.02 -1.93 -13.79
N ASP A 246 3.92 -2.33 -12.88
CA ASP A 246 4.51 -1.41 -11.90
C ASP A 246 5.40 -0.32 -12.53
N THR A 247 6.11 -0.64 -13.62
CA THR A 247 6.91 0.34 -14.35
C THR A 247 6.00 1.41 -14.98
N HIS A 248 4.94 0.99 -15.66
CA HIS A 248 3.98 1.92 -16.29
C HIS A 248 3.26 2.77 -15.24
N MET A 249 2.73 2.16 -14.18
CA MET A 249 2.05 2.87 -13.12
C MET A 249 2.95 3.92 -12.45
N ARG A 250 4.20 3.56 -12.11
CA ARG A 250 5.12 4.51 -11.47
C ARG A 250 5.52 5.65 -12.41
N LYS A 251 5.72 5.37 -13.70
CA LYS A 251 5.98 6.40 -14.71
C LYS A 251 4.78 7.35 -14.86
N ASN A 252 3.58 6.81 -15.10
CA ASN A 252 2.36 7.59 -15.28
C ASN A 252 2.01 8.40 -14.03
N PHE A 253 2.21 7.81 -12.85
CA PHE A 253 2.05 8.50 -11.57
C PHE A 253 3.02 9.68 -11.41
N TYR A 254 4.30 9.46 -11.75
CA TYR A 254 5.33 10.50 -11.73
C TYR A 254 4.98 11.65 -12.67
N GLU A 255 4.65 11.36 -13.93
CA GLU A 255 4.35 12.37 -14.94
C GLU A 255 3.13 13.22 -14.54
N ARG A 256 2.04 12.57 -14.11
CA ARG A 256 0.83 13.25 -13.65
C ARG A 256 1.10 14.14 -12.44
N THR A 257 1.67 13.58 -11.37
CA THR A 257 1.83 14.31 -10.12
C THR A 257 2.87 15.42 -10.21
N LYS A 258 3.89 15.28 -11.06
CA LYS A 258 4.80 16.38 -11.40
C LYS A 258 4.02 17.54 -11.99
N ALA A 259 3.19 17.29 -13.01
CA ALA A 259 2.36 18.34 -13.62
C ALA A 259 1.40 18.97 -12.59
N ASP A 260 0.72 18.16 -11.78
CA ASP A 260 -0.17 18.63 -10.73
C ASP A 260 0.55 19.53 -9.70
N ALA A 261 1.76 19.16 -9.27
CA ALA A 261 2.55 19.92 -8.30
C ALA A 261 2.90 21.32 -8.80
N TYR A 262 3.35 21.43 -10.06
CA TYR A 262 3.67 22.73 -10.66
C TYR A 262 2.43 23.57 -10.98
N ALA A 263 1.31 22.94 -11.35
CA ALA A 263 0.07 23.65 -11.67
C ALA A 263 -0.66 24.16 -10.43
N GLN A 264 -0.67 23.38 -9.34
CA GLN A 264 -1.47 23.66 -8.15
C GLN A 264 -0.68 24.35 -7.04
N ASP A 265 0.65 24.15 -6.98
CA ASP A 265 1.56 24.63 -5.94
C ASP A 265 1.03 24.46 -4.51
N SER A 266 0.39 23.31 -4.24
CA SER A 266 -0.22 22.98 -2.96
C SER A 266 0.59 21.93 -2.20
N SER A 267 0.49 21.93 -0.87
CA SER A 267 1.15 20.89 -0.04
C SER A 267 0.76 19.48 -0.50
N ALA A 268 -0.52 19.22 -0.77
CA ALA A 268 -1.00 17.92 -1.20
C ALA A 268 -0.40 17.47 -2.54
N ALA A 269 -0.32 18.37 -3.53
CA ALA A 269 0.22 18.07 -4.85
C ALA A 269 1.73 17.77 -4.78
N TRP A 270 2.50 18.58 -4.03
CA TRP A 270 3.92 18.36 -3.83
C TRP A 270 4.24 17.07 -3.07
N LEU A 271 3.41 16.70 -2.08
CA LEU A 271 3.55 15.41 -1.38
C LEU A 271 3.26 14.23 -2.32
N ALA A 272 2.23 14.32 -3.16
CA ALA A 272 1.92 13.29 -4.14
C ALA A 272 3.08 13.12 -5.14
N TYR A 273 3.66 14.23 -5.60
CA TYR A 273 4.82 14.21 -6.48
C TYR A 273 6.07 13.63 -5.80
N GLY A 274 6.34 13.98 -4.54
CA GLY A 274 7.45 13.39 -3.79
C GLY A 274 7.31 11.86 -3.66
N GLU A 275 6.10 11.36 -3.38
CA GLU A 275 5.82 9.92 -3.35
C GLU A 275 6.04 9.26 -4.72
N ALA A 276 5.62 9.93 -5.79
CA ALA A 276 5.77 9.44 -7.15
C ALA A 276 7.24 9.40 -7.58
N ALA A 277 7.99 10.47 -7.33
CA ALA A 277 9.43 10.55 -7.59
C ALA A 277 10.19 9.51 -6.78
N TYR A 278 9.85 9.32 -5.49
CA TYR A 278 10.44 8.26 -4.67
C TYR A 278 10.19 6.89 -5.29
N GLY A 279 8.92 6.56 -5.58
CA GLY A 279 8.56 5.29 -6.16
C GLY A 279 9.17 5.07 -7.56
N TYR A 280 9.38 6.14 -8.31
CA TYR A 280 10.00 6.05 -9.62
C TYR A 280 11.53 5.94 -9.56
N GLY A 281 12.15 6.09 -8.38
CA GLY A 281 13.61 6.01 -8.16
C GLY A 281 14.34 7.34 -8.38
N LEU A 282 13.65 8.47 -8.30
CA LEU A 282 14.22 9.82 -8.42
C LEU A 282 14.39 10.43 -7.03
N PHE A 283 15.31 9.88 -6.25
CA PHE A 283 15.42 10.21 -4.82
C PHE A 283 15.73 11.69 -4.54
N GLY A 284 16.55 12.35 -5.37
CA GLY A 284 16.84 13.79 -5.25
C GLY A 284 15.61 14.67 -5.52
N GLU A 285 14.83 14.35 -6.57
CA GLU A 285 13.57 15.04 -6.84
C GLU A 285 12.54 14.78 -5.74
N ALA A 286 12.48 13.54 -5.23
CA ALA A 286 11.58 13.17 -4.15
C ALA A 286 11.80 14.02 -2.90
N VAL A 287 13.06 14.13 -2.45
CA VAL A 287 13.45 14.99 -1.31
C VAL A 287 13.02 16.44 -1.54
N SER A 288 13.34 17.00 -2.71
CA SER A 288 13.00 18.39 -3.04
C SER A 288 11.49 18.64 -3.03
N ALA A 289 10.71 17.71 -3.61
CA ALA A 289 9.25 17.79 -3.65
C ALA A 289 8.64 17.67 -2.24
N PHE A 290 9.14 16.76 -1.40
CA PHE A 290 8.69 16.63 -0.02
C PHE A 290 8.99 17.89 0.81
N GLU A 291 10.18 18.46 0.68
CA GLU A 291 10.57 19.70 1.35
C GLU A 291 9.66 20.87 0.94
N ARG A 292 9.35 20.99 -0.36
CA ARG A 292 8.39 21.99 -0.86
C ARG A 292 6.99 21.76 -0.30
N GLY A 293 6.51 20.52 -0.29
CA GLY A 293 5.19 20.18 0.28
C GLY A 293 5.09 20.50 1.77
N MET A 294 6.16 20.22 2.55
CA MET A 294 6.24 20.55 3.97
C MET A 294 6.35 22.05 4.24
N ALA A 295 6.94 22.82 3.34
CA ALA A 295 7.02 24.27 3.46
C ALA A 295 5.66 24.95 3.22
N LEU A 296 4.82 24.37 2.35
CA LEU A 296 3.51 24.91 1.99
C LEU A 296 2.39 24.49 2.95
N GLY A 297 2.58 23.43 3.74
CA GLY A 297 1.54 22.93 4.62
C GLY A 297 2.00 21.84 5.57
N SER A 298 1.11 21.49 6.49
CA SER A 298 1.42 20.42 7.44
C SER A 298 1.25 19.05 6.82
N VAL A 299 2.21 18.19 7.13
CA VAL A 299 2.22 16.79 6.71
C VAL A 299 1.72 15.82 7.79
N GLN A 300 1.23 16.36 8.91
CA GLN A 300 0.75 15.55 10.01
C GLN A 300 -0.45 14.71 9.56
N GLY A 301 -0.35 13.40 9.71
CA GLY A 301 -1.39 12.45 9.28
C GLY A 301 -1.14 11.79 7.92
N VAL A 302 -0.23 12.33 7.09
CA VAL A 302 0.21 11.68 5.84
C VAL A 302 1.19 10.56 6.20
N PHE A 303 0.73 9.31 6.15
CA PHE A 303 1.52 8.18 6.64
C PHE A 303 2.54 7.65 5.63
N THR A 304 2.34 7.87 4.33
CA THR A 304 3.28 7.43 3.28
C THR A 304 4.63 8.14 3.44
N LEU A 305 4.56 9.46 3.71
CA LEU A 305 5.72 10.33 3.90
C LEU A 305 6.66 9.84 5.01
N ARG A 306 6.11 9.17 6.03
CA ARG A 306 6.86 8.67 7.18
C ARG A 306 7.89 7.59 6.81
N SER A 307 7.72 6.95 5.65
CA SER A 307 8.63 5.95 5.10
C SER A 307 9.43 6.51 3.93
N SER A 308 8.74 7.03 2.92
CA SER A 308 9.31 7.44 1.63
C SER A 308 10.38 8.53 1.77
N TYR A 309 10.14 9.57 2.58
CA TYR A 309 11.07 10.68 2.71
C TYR A 309 12.38 10.30 3.44
N PRO A 310 12.35 9.67 4.64
CA PRO A 310 13.57 9.12 5.23
C PRO A 310 14.29 8.14 4.30
N GLN A 311 13.58 7.28 3.58
CA GLN A 311 14.19 6.31 2.67
C GLN A 311 14.86 6.98 1.46
N ALA A 312 14.27 8.02 0.89
CA ALA A 312 14.90 8.83 -0.16
C ALA A 312 16.21 9.47 0.34
N LEU A 313 16.21 10.02 1.56
CA LEU A 313 17.42 10.57 2.18
C LEU A 313 18.51 9.49 2.37
N ARG A 314 18.15 8.30 2.83
CA ARG A 314 19.10 7.18 2.96
C ARG A 314 19.68 6.75 1.62
N ALA A 315 18.86 6.69 0.57
CA ALA A 315 19.32 6.34 -0.78
C ALA A 315 20.33 7.37 -1.33
N LEU A 316 20.27 8.62 -0.87
CA LEU A 316 21.23 9.68 -1.19
C LEU A 316 22.44 9.74 -0.22
N GLY A 317 22.58 8.76 0.68
CA GLY A 317 23.65 8.74 1.69
C GLY A 317 23.46 9.71 2.86
N ARG A 318 22.33 10.42 2.95
CA ARG A 318 22.03 11.40 4.00
C ARG A 318 21.45 10.73 5.26
N GLN A 319 22.21 9.83 5.88
CA GLN A 319 21.75 9.01 7.00
C GLN A 319 21.29 9.83 8.22
N THR A 320 22.06 10.83 8.64
CA THR A 320 21.72 11.68 9.79
C THR A 320 20.41 12.44 9.58
N ASP A 321 20.18 12.97 8.37
CA ASP A 321 18.95 13.66 8.03
C ASP A 321 17.76 12.69 7.99
N ALA A 322 17.97 11.49 7.43
CA ALA A 322 16.96 10.45 7.39
C ALA A 322 16.47 10.06 8.80
N ASP A 323 17.38 9.88 9.75
CA ASP A 323 17.04 9.49 11.12
C ASP A 323 16.36 10.62 11.89
N ALA A 324 16.80 11.87 11.69
CA ALA A 324 16.13 13.04 12.22
C ALA A 324 14.69 13.15 11.71
N MET A 325 14.48 12.96 10.40
CA MET A 325 13.15 13.01 9.79
C MET A 325 12.28 11.82 10.18
N GLN A 326 12.85 10.63 10.29
CA GLN A 326 12.14 9.44 10.78
C GLN A 326 11.57 9.69 12.18
N LYS A 327 12.38 10.26 13.08
CA LYS A 327 11.95 10.61 14.44
C LYS A 327 10.86 11.68 14.42
N ARG A 328 11.02 12.74 13.62
CA ARG A 328 10.07 13.85 13.51
C ARG A 328 8.70 13.42 12.97
N LEU A 329 8.68 12.53 11.97
CA LEU A 329 7.46 12.08 11.30
C LEU A 329 6.80 10.88 11.99
N SER A 330 7.52 10.21 12.91
CA SER A 330 6.95 9.13 13.71
C SER A 330 5.91 9.67 14.71
N THR A 331 4.74 9.03 14.75
CA THR A 331 3.70 9.32 15.75
C THR A 331 3.76 8.38 16.96
N SER A 332 4.78 7.52 17.03
CA SER A 332 5.00 6.58 18.13
C SER A 332 6.31 6.90 18.82
N ALA A 333 6.32 6.89 20.16
CA ALA A 333 7.54 6.98 20.96
C ALA A 333 8.49 5.79 20.72
N THR A 334 7.99 4.70 20.14
CA THR A 334 8.75 3.53 19.70
C THR A 334 8.93 3.58 18.18
N SER A 335 9.93 4.31 17.72
CA SER A 335 10.45 4.07 16.36
C SER A 335 11.15 2.69 16.34
N PRO A 336 10.96 1.85 15.32
CA PRO A 336 11.72 0.62 15.21
C PRO A 336 13.21 0.94 15.23
N THR A 337 13.99 0.15 15.98
CA THR A 337 15.45 0.30 16.09
C THR A 337 16.18 0.00 14.78
N VAL A 338 15.50 -0.63 13.83
CA VAL A 338 16.02 -0.93 12.49
C VAL A 338 15.21 -0.12 11.47
N ALA A 339 15.91 0.73 10.72
CA ALA A 339 15.33 1.47 9.60
C ALA A 339 14.87 0.49 8.51
N SER A 340 13.67 0.67 7.98
CA SER A 340 13.19 -0.10 6.84
C SER A 340 14.02 0.23 5.60
N ALA A 341 14.51 -0.79 4.90
CA ALA A 341 15.24 -0.64 3.65
C ALA A 341 14.39 0.13 2.60
N PRO A 342 15.02 0.88 1.68
CA PRO A 342 14.32 1.53 0.57
C PRO A 342 13.57 0.51 -0.30
N ASP A 343 12.56 0.98 -1.02
CA ASP A 343 11.80 0.17 -1.98
C ASP A 343 12.76 -0.47 -3.02
N PRO A 344 12.90 -1.81 -3.05
CA PRO A 344 13.84 -2.48 -3.95
C PRO A 344 13.57 -2.18 -5.43
N PHE A 345 12.31 -1.97 -5.81
CA PHE A 345 11.96 -1.65 -7.19
C PHE A 345 12.32 -0.21 -7.54
N ALA A 346 12.15 0.73 -6.60
CA ALA A 346 12.62 2.10 -6.80
C ALA A 346 14.14 2.17 -6.94
N LEU A 347 14.88 1.37 -6.14
CA LEU A 347 16.33 1.23 -6.29
C LEU A 347 16.71 0.64 -7.64
N TYR A 348 16.03 -0.43 -8.07
CA TYR A 348 16.23 -1.02 -9.39
C TYR A 348 16.03 0.01 -10.52
N LEU A 349 14.95 0.80 -10.47
CA LEU A 349 14.68 1.85 -11.46
C LEU A 349 15.74 2.96 -11.44
N ALA A 350 16.31 3.29 -10.27
CA ALA A 350 17.40 4.24 -10.16
C ALA A 350 18.68 3.71 -10.83
N PHE A 351 19.11 2.49 -10.49
CA PHE A 351 20.29 1.86 -11.09
C PHE A 351 20.14 1.66 -12.60
N ALA A 352 18.97 1.22 -13.07
CA ALA A 352 18.71 1.05 -14.50
C ALA A 352 18.84 2.37 -15.29
N ARG A 353 18.54 3.51 -14.68
CA ARG A 353 18.69 4.83 -15.30
C ARG A 353 20.13 5.33 -15.35
N GLU A 354 20.96 4.99 -14.36
CA GLU A 354 22.39 5.31 -14.38
C GLU A 354 23.10 4.55 -15.51
N HIS A 355 22.81 3.26 -15.68
CA HIS A 355 23.47 2.44 -16.70
C HIS A 355 22.99 2.72 -18.14
N THR A 356 21.75 3.16 -18.34
CA THR A 356 21.29 3.61 -19.67
C THR A 356 21.90 4.97 -20.06
N GLY A 357 22.32 5.79 -19.09
CA GLY A 357 23.12 6.98 -19.33
C GLY A 357 24.56 6.67 -19.77
N ASP A 358 25.14 5.59 -19.25
CA ASP A 358 26.49 5.14 -19.61
C ASP A 358 26.55 4.56 -21.04
N GLU A 359 25.53 3.81 -21.49
CA GLU A 359 25.48 3.32 -22.88
C GLU A 359 25.35 4.47 -23.90
N ALA A 360 24.68 5.57 -23.54
CA ALA A 360 24.55 6.75 -24.40
C ALA A 360 25.85 7.58 -24.50
N GLN A 361 26.79 7.42 -23.56
CA GLN A 361 28.12 8.05 -23.61
C GLN A 361 29.18 7.20 -24.34
N LEU A 362 28.84 5.97 -24.74
CA LEU A 362 29.74 5.05 -25.44
C LEU A 362 29.52 4.99 -26.96
N VAL A 363 28.95 6.05 -27.55
CA VAL A 363 29.01 6.26 -29.00
C VAL A 363 30.27 7.09 -29.30
N PRO A 364 31.23 6.56 -30.08
CA PRO A 364 32.57 7.14 -30.24
C PRO A 364 32.62 8.52 -30.92
#